data_AF-A0A6L5QEK0-F1
#
_entry.id   AF-A0A6L5QEK0-F1
#
_cell.length_a   1.000
_cell.length_b   1.000
_cell.length_c   1.000
_cell.angle_alpha   90.00
_cell.angle_beta   90.00
_cell.angle_gamma   90.00
#
_symmetry.space_group_name_H-M   'P 1'
#
loop_
_entity.id
_entity.type
_entity.pdbx_description
1 polymer ?
#
loop_
_entity_poly.entity_id
_entity_poly.type
_entity_poly.pdbx_seq_one_letter_code
_entity_poly.pdbx_strand_id
1 'polypeptide(L)'
;MTNIATFEDFDSVEQIAAHQAGLVRVILEGDTDVELFERYWFIGRRDVFDFVEAKTLGAGAGCTAVATAVASSIADGVPAIGIVDRDTLFRNKQWALLFDTNSTALNQGWNGSGVYTASLWEVEAYLIEPDLLSDWVGASYKTPPAPQDKCDAALQRTIDSCKFMLSATHYFAALHEEGTAAPSVKAFWDQSIDKLNAVCAAGIGGTGAAGHATAAAVSAHIASVLADLPGAEADQLRFLLRYVDTKRLLSRLGHSLAVQPDSHWTLATFMKREGRRPLELDAILNDAEAALAA
;
A
#
# COMPACT_ATOMS: atom_id res chain seq x y z
N MET A 1 30.20 -28.41 7.45
CA MET A 1 31.24 -27.38 7.66
C MET A 1 30.62 -26.30 8.51
N THR A 2 31.15 -26.09 9.71
CA THR A 2 30.64 -25.13 10.69
C THR A 2 31.13 -23.75 10.29
N ASN A 3 30.28 -22.97 9.63
CA ASN A 3 30.57 -21.58 9.29
C ASN A 3 30.30 -20.75 10.54
N ILE A 4 31.33 -20.54 11.37
CA ILE A 4 31.25 -19.65 12.53
C ILE A 4 31.69 -18.29 12.00
N ALA A 5 30.73 -17.47 11.57
CA ALA A 5 30.97 -16.05 11.34
C ALA A 5 31.42 -15.42 12.67
N THR A 6 32.46 -14.60 12.61
CA THR A 6 33.02 -13.94 13.77
C THR A 6 32.27 -12.64 14.04
N PHE A 7 32.19 -12.20 15.30
CA PHE A 7 31.48 -10.96 15.69
C PHE A 7 31.98 -9.70 14.97
N GLU A 8 33.18 -9.73 14.37
CA GLU A 8 33.75 -8.64 13.57
C GLU A 8 33.15 -8.53 12.16
N ASP A 9 32.34 -9.51 11.73
CA ASP A 9 31.71 -9.56 10.41
C ASP A 9 30.32 -8.89 10.37
N PHE A 10 29.86 -8.31 11.48
CA PHE A 10 28.52 -7.72 11.61
C PHE A 10 28.59 -6.23 11.97
N ASP A 11 27.83 -5.40 11.26
CA ASP A 11 27.81 -3.94 11.43
C ASP A 11 26.90 -3.47 12.59
N SER A 12 26.08 -4.35 13.19
CA SER A 12 25.14 -4.00 14.25
C SER A 12 24.77 -5.17 15.18
N VAL A 13 24.29 -4.85 16.39
CA VAL A 13 23.79 -5.82 17.38
C VAL A 13 22.52 -6.50 16.90
N GLU A 14 21.69 -5.78 16.14
CA GLU A 14 20.45 -6.26 15.54
C GLU A 14 20.73 -7.29 14.43
N GLN A 15 21.80 -7.12 13.63
CA GLN A 15 22.27 -8.14 12.68
C GLN A 15 22.73 -9.41 13.40
N ILE A 16 23.50 -9.26 14.48
CA ILE A 16 23.96 -10.40 15.30
C ILE A 16 22.75 -11.15 15.88
N ALA A 17 21.76 -10.44 16.42
CA ALA A 17 20.57 -11.04 17.01
C ALA A 17 19.72 -11.79 15.98
N ALA A 18 19.48 -11.21 14.81
CA ALA A 18 18.73 -11.88 13.73
C ALA A 18 19.47 -13.11 13.18
N HIS A 19 20.79 -12.98 12.95
CA HIS A 19 21.62 -14.09 12.49
C HIS A 19 21.69 -15.24 13.52
N GLN A 20 21.80 -14.91 14.81
CA GLN A 20 21.78 -15.91 15.89
C GLN A 20 20.40 -16.54 16.11
N ALA A 21 19.32 -15.80 15.86
CA ALA A 21 17.95 -16.28 16.00
C ALA A 21 17.47 -17.09 14.77
N GLY A 22 18.19 -17.02 13.64
CA GLY A 22 17.83 -17.73 12.41
C GLY A 22 16.52 -17.23 11.78
N LEU A 23 16.14 -15.97 12.07
CA LEU A 23 14.89 -15.37 11.58
C LEU A 23 15.03 -14.91 10.14
N VAL A 24 13.93 -14.99 9.40
CA VAL A 24 13.81 -14.42 8.05
C VAL A 24 13.49 -12.94 8.17
N ARG A 25 14.34 -12.10 7.59
CA ARG A 25 14.12 -10.65 7.63
C ARG A 25 13.10 -10.22 6.57
N VAL A 26 12.06 -9.53 6.99
CA VAL A 26 11.05 -8.94 6.12
C VAL A 26 11.22 -7.43 6.15
N ILE A 27 11.69 -6.90 5.02
CA ILE A 27 12.07 -5.50 4.88
C ILE A 27 10.91 -4.72 4.26
N LEU A 28 10.44 -3.70 4.96
CA LEU A 28 9.29 -2.87 4.60
C LEU A 28 9.71 -1.42 4.35
N GLU A 29 8.88 -0.65 3.62
CA GLU A 29 9.22 0.72 3.23
C GLU A 29 9.24 1.70 4.40
N GLY A 30 8.27 1.59 5.32
CA GLY A 30 8.11 2.53 6.44
C GLY A 30 7.75 1.89 7.79
N ASP A 31 7.94 2.66 8.85
CA ASP A 31 7.60 2.29 10.23
C ASP A 31 6.11 1.92 10.42
N THR A 32 5.20 2.58 9.70
CA THR A 32 3.76 2.24 9.70
C THR A 32 3.52 0.80 9.24
N ASP A 33 4.23 0.35 8.21
CA ASP A 33 4.09 -1.01 7.67
C ASP A 33 4.62 -2.02 8.68
N VAL A 34 5.78 -1.72 9.28
CA VAL A 34 6.36 -2.55 10.36
C VAL A 34 5.37 -2.69 11.51
N GLU A 35 4.74 -1.59 11.94
CA GLU A 35 3.74 -1.63 13.01
C GLU A 35 2.54 -2.52 12.63
N LEU A 36 2.03 -2.43 11.40
CA LEU A 36 0.94 -3.27 10.91
C LEU A 36 1.31 -4.76 10.92
N PHE A 37 2.48 -5.10 10.41
CA PHE A 37 2.96 -6.48 10.37
C PHE A 37 3.21 -7.03 11.77
N GLU A 38 3.98 -6.31 12.59
CA GLU A 38 4.46 -6.79 13.88
C GLU A 38 3.33 -6.86 14.92
N ARG A 39 2.47 -5.83 14.99
CA ARG A 39 1.51 -5.66 16.09
C ARG A 39 0.10 -6.15 15.79
N TYR A 40 -0.28 -6.17 14.52
CA TYR A 40 -1.66 -6.44 14.11
C TYR A 40 -1.81 -7.74 13.32
N TRP A 41 -1.09 -7.91 12.21
CA TRP A 41 -1.35 -8.99 11.26
C TRP A 41 -0.56 -10.28 11.53
N PHE A 42 0.71 -10.17 11.94
CA PHE A 42 1.63 -11.31 12.02
C PHE A 42 2.32 -11.42 13.38
N ILE A 43 1.68 -10.96 14.46
CA ILE A 43 2.21 -11.01 15.84
C ILE A 43 2.68 -12.41 16.27
N GLY A 44 2.00 -13.44 15.79
CA GLY A 44 2.29 -14.85 16.08
C GLY A 44 3.32 -15.49 15.15
N ARG A 45 4.00 -14.70 14.30
CA ARG A 45 5.09 -15.17 13.42
C ARG A 45 6.42 -14.47 13.73
N ARG A 46 6.53 -13.75 14.83
CA ARG A 46 7.75 -13.01 15.25
C ARG A 46 8.88 -13.93 15.75
N ASP A 47 8.57 -15.20 15.94
CA ASP A 47 9.51 -16.30 16.18
C ASP A 47 10.08 -16.88 14.87
N VAL A 48 9.55 -16.46 13.72
CA VAL A 48 10.02 -16.87 12.38
C VAL A 48 10.56 -15.68 11.59
N PHE A 49 9.95 -14.50 11.73
CA PHE A 49 10.30 -13.30 10.97
C PHE A 49 10.80 -12.15 11.85
N ASP A 50 11.77 -11.42 11.31
CA ASP A 50 12.24 -10.12 11.79
C ASP A 50 11.69 -9.02 10.86
N PHE A 51 10.68 -8.26 11.31
CA PHE A 51 10.07 -7.19 10.52
C PHE A 51 10.84 -5.88 10.75
N VAL A 52 11.40 -5.30 9.68
CA VAL A 52 12.26 -4.10 9.79
C VAL A 52 11.97 -3.07 8.71
N GLU A 53 12.09 -1.79 9.06
CA GLU A 53 12.04 -0.68 8.11
C GLU A 53 13.37 -0.61 7.35
N ALA A 54 13.34 -0.51 6.02
CA ALA A 54 14.55 -0.45 5.18
C ALA A 54 15.55 0.62 5.60
N LYS A 55 15.06 1.77 6.10
CA LYS A 55 15.88 2.89 6.57
C LYS A 55 16.79 2.52 7.75
N THR A 56 16.37 1.58 8.60
CA THR A 56 17.16 1.14 9.77
C THR A 56 18.44 0.41 9.38
N LEU A 57 18.49 -0.12 8.15
CA LEU A 57 19.62 -0.86 7.60
C LEU A 57 20.57 0.02 6.77
N GLY A 58 20.44 1.36 6.85
CA GLY A 58 21.34 2.29 6.16
C GLY A 58 21.19 2.36 4.64
N ALA A 59 20.17 1.71 4.07
CA ALA A 59 20.00 1.56 2.61
C ALA A 59 19.37 2.78 1.88
N GLY A 60 19.20 3.92 2.55
CA GLY A 60 18.49 5.09 2.00
C GLY A 60 17.00 5.11 2.34
N ALA A 61 16.15 5.71 1.49
CA ALA A 61 14.70 5.77 1.69
C ALA A 61 13.93 5.33 0.42
N GLY A 62 12.73 4.75 0.61
CA GLY A 62 11.81 4.32 -0.47
C GLY A 62 12.11 2.93 -1.05
N CYS A 63 11.46 2.57 -2.16
CA CYS A 63 11.55 1.24 -2.76
C CYS A 63 12.95 0.80 -3.19
N THR A 64 13.82 1.73 -3.61
CA THR A 64 15.22 1.42 -3.87
C THR A 64 15.96 1.02 -2.61
N ALA A 65 15.58 1.57 -1.45
CA ALA A 65 16.15 1.20 -0.17
C ALA A 65 15.75 -0.22 0.25
N VAL A 66 14.51 -0.64 -0.02
CA VAL A 66 14.08 -2.03 0.24
C VAL A 66 14.94 -3.01 -0.55
N ALA A 67 15.07 -2.82 -1.87
CA ALA A 67 15.87 -3.72 -2.70
C ALA A 67 17.35 -3.76 -2.29
N THR A 68 17.94 -2.60 -1.98
CA THR A 68 19.32 -2.52 -1.48
C THR A 68 19.48 -3.21 -0.12
N ALA A 69 18.52 -3.02 0.79
CA ALA A 69 18.55 -3.63 2.12
C ALA A 69 18.38 -5.15 2.08
N VAL A 70 17.56 -5.67 1.15
CA VAL A 70 17.44 -7.12 0.90
C VAL A 70 18.78 -7.67 0.41
N ALA A 71 19.37 -7.05 -0.60
CA ALA A 71 20.66 -7.49 -1.14
C ALA A 71 21.77 -7.45 -0.07
N SER A 72 21.81 -6.40 0.76
CA SER A 72 22.77 -6.30 1.87
C SER A 72 22.56 -7.39 2.91
N SER A 73 21.31 -7.61 3.36
CA SER A 73 21.01 -8.64 4.36
C SER A 73 21.41 -10.03 3.87
N ILE A 74 21.14 -10.34 2.60
CA ILE A 74 21.54 -11.61 1.98
C ILE A 74 23.07 -11.73 1.92
N ALA A 75 23.78 -10.65 1.57
CA ALA A 75 25.25 -10.62 1.56
C ALA A 75 25.85 -10.86 2.95
N ASP A 76 25.17 -10.39 4.00
CA ASP A 76 25.52 -10.59 5.42
C ASP A 76 25.12 -11.99 5.95
N GLY A 77 24.61 -12.87 5.08
CA GLY A 77 24.17 -14.21 5.48
C GLY A 77 22.86 -14.23 6.28
N VAL A 78 22.06 -13.17 6.22
CA VAL A 78 20.71 -13.10 6.80
C VAL A 78 19.68 -13.32 5.69
N PRO A 79 18.86 -14.39 5.76
CA PRO A 79 17.77 -14.58 4.81
C PRO A 79 16.83 -13.38 4.82
N ALA A 80 16.55 -12.80 3.66
CA ALA A 80 15.72 -11.60 3.58
C ALA A 80 14.80 -11.59 2.36
N ILE A 81 13.63 -10.99 2.58
CA ILE A 81 12.70 -10.57 1.53
C ILE A 81 12.33 -9.10 1.74
N GLY A 82 11.86 -8.44 0.68
CA GLY A 82 11.35 -7.08 0.72
C GLY A 82 9.91 -7.03 0.21
N ILE A 83 9.10 -6.15 0.79
CA ILE A 83 7.76 -5.85 0.27
C ILE A 83 7.69 -4.35 0.01
N VAL A 84 7.31 -3.97 -1.21
CA VAL A 84 7.16 -2.59 -1.66
C VAL A 84 5.73 -2.29 -2.08
N ASP A 85 5.35 -1.02 -1.97
CA ASP A 85 4.04 -0.53 -2.39
C ASP A 85 3.90 -0.58 -3.92
N ARG A 86 2.66 -0.72 -4.41
CA ARG A 86 2.37 -0.65 -5.85
C ARG A 86 2.56 0.76 -6.41
N ASP A 87 2.49 1.78 -5.55
CA ASP A 87 2.73 3.19 -5.90
C ASP A 87 4.12 3.42 -6.53
N THR A 88 5.06 2.50 -6.33
CA THR A 88 6.39 2.51 -6.94
C THR A 88 6.32 2.46 -8.47
N LEU A 89 5.33 1.74 -9.02
CA LEU A 89 5.05 1.73 -10.46
C LEU A 89 4.60 3.11 -10.95
N PHE A 90 3.86 3.86 -10.13
CA PHE A 90 3.48 5.23 -10.45
C PHE A 90 4.71 6.14 -10.48
N ARG A 91 5.58 6.05 -9.46
CA ARG A 91 6.82 6.83 -9.39
C ARG A 91 7.73 6.55 -10.59
N ASN A 92 7.82 5.29 -11.01
CA ASN A 92 8.60 4.84 -12.16
C ASN A 92 7.91 5.03 -13.52
N LYS A 93 6.72 5.64 -13.56
CA LYS A 93 5.93 5.89 -14.78
C LYS A 93 5.60 4.61 -15.57
N GLN A 94 5.49 3.47 -14.88
CA GLN A 94 5.15 2.16 -15.47
C GLN A 94 3.63 2.01 -15.63
N TRP A 95 3.01 2.94 -16.37
CA TRP A 95 1.55 3.07 -16.45
C TRP A 95 0.82 1.80 -16.88
N ALA A 96 1.33 1.11 -17.90
CA ALA A 96 0.73 -0.13 -18.39
C ALA A 96 0.68 -1.22 -17.33
N LEU A 97 1.77 -1.38 -16.56
CA LEU A 97 1.85 -2.36 -15.47
C LEU A 97 1.04 -1.92 -14.24
N LEU A 98 1.07 -0.63 -13.92
CA LEU A 98 0.31 -0.05 -12.81
C LEU A 98 -1.20 -0.30 -12.95
N PHE A 99 -1.73 -0.15 -14.16
CA PHE A 99 -3.15 -0.30 -14.46
C PHE A 99 -3.52 -1.68 -15.03
N ASP A 100 -2.61 -2.65 -15.02
CA ASP A 100 -2.93 -4.01 -15.41
C ASP A 100 -4.00 -4.59 -14.47
N THR A 101 -5.08 -5.10 -15.04
CA THR A 101 -6.18 -5.78 -14.33
C THR A 101 -5.84 -7.24 -14.06
N ASN A 102 -4.83 -7.79 -14.75
CA ASN A 102 -4.27 -9.10 -14.50
C ASN A 102 -3.08 -9.03 -13.51
N SER A 103 -3.35 -9.29 -12.23
CA SER A 103 -2.35 -9.22 -11.15
C SER A 103 -1.19 -10.20 -11.29
N THR A 104 -1.29 -11.19 -12.18
CA THR A 104 -0.21 -12.18 -12.36
C THR A 104 1.07 -11.54 -12.88
N ALA A 105 1.03 -10.39 -13.56
CA ALA A 105 2.20 -9.73 -14.12
C ALA A 105 3.09 -9.01 -13.08
N LEU A 106 2.56 -8.66 -11.90
CA LEU A 106 3.26 -7.82 -10.91
C LEU A 106 4.44 -8.52 -10.25
N ASN A 107 4.24 -9.79 -9.89
CA ASN A 107 5.24 -10.63 -9.24
C ASN A 107 5.61 -11.85 -10.11
N GLN A 108 5.31 -11.79 -11.42
CA GLN A 108 5.64 -12.85 -12.36
C GLN A 108 7.15 -12.94 -12.50
N GLY A 109 7.71 -13.96 -11.85
CA GLY A 109 9.15 -14.15 -11.76
C GLY A 109 9.70 -13.49 -10.51
N TRP A 110 9.67 -14.21 -9.38
CA TRP A 110 10.73 -14.16 -8.39
C TRP A 110 12.05 -14.09 -9.17
N ASN A 111 12.56 -12.89 -9.35
CA ASN A 111 13.69 -12.56 -10.21
C ASN A 111 15.00 -12.77 -9.46
N GLY A 112 14.97 -13.61 -8.42
CA GLY A 112 16.08 -13.81 -7.50
C GLY A 112 16.35 -12.62 -6.58
N SER A 113 15.61 -11.51 -6.69
CA SER A 113 15.88 -10.29 -5.92
C SER A 113 15.33 -10.33 -4.49
N GLY A 114 14.37 -11.21 -4.21
CA GLY A 114 13.68 -11.27 -2.92
C GLY A 114 12.70 -10.12 -2.67
N VAL A 115 12.40 -9.25 -3.65
CA VAL A 115 11.49 -8.11 -3.48
C VAL A 115 10.14 -8.36 -4.16
N TYR A 116 9.06 -8.13 -3.42
CA TYR A 116 7.67 -8.29 -3.84
C TYR A 116 6.95 -6.95 -3.92
N THR A 117 6.16 -6.74 -4.95
CA THR A 117 5.26 -5.59 -5.03
C THR A 117 3.86 -6.00 -4.58
N ALA A 118 3.33 -5.31 -3.58
CA ALA A 118 1.96 -5.52 -3.11
C ALA A 118 0.94 -5.28 -4.25
N SER A 119 -0.17 -6.03 -4.27
CA SER A 119 -1.21 -5.83 -5.29
C SER A 119 -2.07 -4.59 -5.03
N LEU A 120 -2.21 -4.15 -3.78
CA LEU A 120 -2.89 -2.90 -3.42
C LEU A 120 -1.95 -1.71 -3.50
N TRP A 121 -2.52 -0.50 -3.64
CA TRP A 121 -1.73 0.72 -3.90
C TRP A 121 -0.63 0.97 -2.86
N GLU A 122 -1.00 0.87 -1.59
CA GLU A 122 -0.12 0.97 -0.41
C GLU A 122 -0.53 -0.12 0.59
N VAL A 123 0.37 -0.52 1.49
CA VAL A 123 0.08 -1.50 2.56
C VAL A 123 -1.15 -1.12 3.39
N GLU A 124 -1.40 0.17 3.66
CA GLU A 124 -2.57 0.59 4.44
C GLU A 124 -3.91 0.29 3.73
N ALA A 125 -3.92 0.04 2.41
CA ALA A 125 -5.16 -0.31 1.72
C ALA A 125 -5.72 -1.66 2.17
N TYR A 126 -4.89 -2.57 2.69
CA TYR A 126 -5.36 -3.84 3.26
C TYR A 126 -6.16 -3.66 4.56
N LEU A 127 -6.18 -2.46 5.16
CA LEU A 127 -7.07 -2.15 6.28
C LEU A 127 -8.52 -1.95 5.86
N ILE A 128 -8.76 -1.59 4.59
CA ILE A 128 -10.06 -1.14 4.09
C ILE A 128 -10.86 -2.36 3.58
N GLU A 129 -11.38 -3.17 4.50
CA GLU A 129 -12.25 -4.31 4.17
C GLU A 129 -13.74 -3.91 4.13
N PRO A 130 -14.51 -4.37 3.11
CA PRO A 130 -15.91 -3.97 2.92
C PRO A 130 -16.80 -4.14 4.16
N ASP A 131 -16.64 -5.25 4.88
CA ASP A 131 -17.47 -5.61 6.02
C ASP A 131 -17.04 -4.94 7.33
N LEU A 132 -15.85 -4.34 7.38
CA LEU A 132 -15.38 -3.57 8.54
C LEU A 132 -15.77 -2.09 8.49
N LEU A 133 -16.21 -1.58 7.33
CA LEU A 133 -16.50 -0.15 7.16
C LEU A 133 -17.66 0.34 8.03
N SER A 134 -18.72 -0.46 8.18
CA SER A 134 -19.86 -0.10 9.05
C SER A 134 -19.41 0.04 10.51
N ASP A 135 -18.65 -0.93 11.02
CA ASP A 135 -18.12 -0.92 12.38
C ASP A 135 -17.14 0.24 12.59
N TRP A 136 -16.32 0.53 11.58
CA TRP A 136 -15.37 1.64 11.64
C TRP A 136 -16.07 2.98 11.73
N VAL A 137 -17.08 3.22 10.87
CA VAL A 137 -17.89 4.43 10.96
C VAL A 137 -18.59 4.50 12.31
N GLY A 138 -19.20 3.41 12.77
CA GLY A 138 -19.89 3.33 14.05
C GLY A 138 -19.00 3.71 15.25
N ALA A 139 -17.80 3.15 15.32
CA ALA A 139 -16.86 3.36 16.43
C ALA A 139 -16.11 4.69 16.35
N SER A 140 -15.81 5.16 15.13
CA SER A 140 -14.87 6.27 14.90
C SER A 140 -15.53 7.55 14.42
N TYR A 141 -16.85 7.63 14.41
CA TYR A 141 -17.57 8.87 14.05
C TYR A 141 -17.09 10.08 14.88
N LYS A 142 -17.28 11.30 14.37
CA LYS A 142 -16.98 12.53 15.13
C LYS A 142 -17.68 12.57 16.50
N THR A 143 -18.87 12.00 16.60
CA THR A 143 -19.62 11.81 17.85
C THR A 143 -20.12 10.37 17.95
N PRO A 144 -19.31 9.41 18.43
CA PRO A 144 -19.71 8.00 18.49
C PRO A 144 -20.87 7.76 19.48
N PRO A 145 -21.76 6.78 19.23
CA PRO A 145 -21.81 5.97 18.00
C PRO A 145 -22.37 6.75 16.80
N ALA A 146 -21.97 6.38 15.59
CA ALA A 146 -22.55 6.97 14.38
C ALA A 146 -24.05 6.66 14.25
N PRO A 147 -24.82 7.54 13.57
CA PRO A 147 -26.17 7.20 13.10
C PRO A 147 -26.15 5.99 12.15
N GLN A 148 -27.14 5.10 12.26
CA GLN A 148 -27.20 3.85 11.49
C GLN A 148 -27.17 4.08 9.97
N ASP A 149 -27.81 5.14 9.46
CA ASP A 149 -27.80 5.49 8.04
C ASP A 149 -26.39 5.84 7.52
N LYS A 150 -25.49 6.26 8.41
CA LYS A 150 -24.07 6.50 8.07
C LYS A 150 -23.28 5.20 8.03
N CYS A 151 -23.54 4.29 8.96
CA CYS A 151 -22.94 2.94 8.96
C CYS A 151 -23.35 2.17 7.70
N ASP A 152 -24.64 2.14 7.39
CA ASP A 152 -25.20 1.43 6.24
C ASP A 152 -24.66 1.97 4.90
N ALA A 153 -24.40 3.28 4.84
CA ALA A 153 -23.86 3.93 3.64
C ALA A 153 -22.32 3.88 3.53
N ALA A 154 -21.60 3.32 4.50
CA ALA A 154 -20.14 3.42 4.59
C ALA A 154 -19.44 2.77 3.39
N LEU A 155 -19.90 1.58 2.96
CA LEU A 155 -19.34 0.87 1.81
C LEU A 155 -19.50 1.67 0.53
N GLN A 156 -20.73 2.07 0.20
CA GLN A 156 -21.00 2.82 -1.03
C GLN A 156 -20.22 4.14 -1.07
N ARG A 157 -20.17 4.89 0.03
CA ARG A 157 -19.40 6.15 0.11
C ARG A 157 -17.89 5.94 -0.07
N THR A 158 -17.38 4.80 0.39
CA THR A 158 -15.98 4.42 0.19
C THR A 158 -15.70 4.08 -1.27
N ILE A 159 -16.59 3.32 -1.92
CA ILE A 159 -16.51 3.03 -3.36
C ILE A 159 -16.56 4.30 -4.19
N ASP A 160 -17.48 5.22 -3.88
CA ASP A 160 -17.59 6.51 -4.58
C ASP A 160 -16.32 7.33 -4.43
N SER A 161 -15.72 7.32 -3.24
CA SER A 161 -14.44 7.98 -2.98
C SER A 161 -13.29 7.33 -3.74
N CYS A 162 -13.27 6.00 -3.89
CA CYS A 162 -12.29 5.31 -4.72
C CYS A 162 -12.44 5.66 -6.20
N LYS A 163 -13.66 5.60 -6.77
CA LYS A 163 -13.93 5.97 -8.17
C LYS A 163 -13.52 7.41 -8.46
N PHE A 164 -13.78 8.29 -7.50
CA PHE A 164 -13.35 9.69 -7.56
C PHE A 164 -11.82 9.82 -7.57
N MET A 165 -11.13 9.17 -6.63
CA MET A 165 -9.67 9.22 -6.56
C MET A 165 -9.02 8.63 -7.81
N LEU A 166 -9.54 7.51 -8.31
CA LEU A 166 -9.10 6.89 -9.57
C LEU A 166 -9.23 7.86 -10.74
N SER A 167 -10.35 8.59 -10.83
CA SER A 167 -10.57 9.57 -11.89
C SER A 167 -9.57 10.73 -11.80
N ALA A 168 -9.11 11.10 -10.61
CA ALA A 168 -8.10 12.14 -10.42
C ALA A 168 -6.67 11.68 -10.78
N THR A 169 -6.42 10.38 -10.92
CA THR A 169 -5.06 9.83 -11.13
C THR A 169 -4.40 10.33 -12.40
N HIS A 170 -5.14 10.57 -13.48
CA HIS A 170 -4.59 11.15 -14.72
C HIS A 170 -4.01 12.55 -14.54
N TYR A 171 -4.58 13.34 -13.62
CA TYR A 171 -4.09 14.68 -13.28
C TYR A 171 -2.79 14.57 -12.46
N PHE A 172 -2.74 13.66 -11.50
CA PHE A 172 -1.50 13.39 -10.75
C PHE A 172 -0.38 12.90 -11.66
N ALA A 173 -0.69 12.02 -12.61
CA ALA A 173 0.29 11.52 -13.58
C ALA A 173 0.82 12.65 -14.47
N ALA A 174 -0.04 13.58 -14.90
CA ALA A 174 0.37 14.76 -15.65
C ALA A 174 1.34 15.64 -14.86
N LEU A 175 1.03 15.92 -13.58
CA LEU A 175 1.93 16.72 -12.73
C LEU A 175 3.26 16.00 -12.47
N HIS A 176 3.22 14.69 -12.24
CA HIS A 176 4.42 13.86 -12.06
C HIS A 176 5.31 13.86 -13.31
N GLU A 177 4.70 13.86 -14.50
CA GLU A 177 5.44 13.97 -15.76
C GLU A 177 6.27 15.26 -15.82
N GLU A 178 5.73 16.35 -15.30
CA GLU A 178 6.37 17.67 -15.30
C GLU A 178 7.26 17.94 -14.09
N GLY A 179 7.40 16.97 -13.18
CA GLY A 179 8.10 17.18 -11.91
C GLY A 179 7.42 18.21 -11.01
N THR A 180 6.13 18.46 -11.21
CA THR A 180 5.34 19.37 -10.39
C THR A 180 4.75 18.61 -9.20
N ALA A 181 4.91 19.17 -8.01
CA ALA A 181 4.33 18.58 -6.81
C ALA A 181 2.79 18.51 -6.93
N ALA A 182 2.24 17.33 -6.63
CA ALA A 182 0.80 17.18 -6.51
C ALA A 182 0.24 18.10 -5.43
N PRO A 183 -1.00 18.62 -5.56
CA PRO A 183 -1.63 19.40 -4.52
C PRO A 183 -1.69 18.62 -3.20
N SER A 184 -1.72 19.36 -2.08
CA SER A 184 -1.86 18.75 -0.76
C SER A 184 -3.11 17.87 -0.69
N VAL A 185 -3.06 16.81 0.13
CA VAL A 185 -4.20 15.90 0.36
C VAL A 185 -5.50 16.65 0.71
N LYS A 186 -5.37 17.82 1.35
CA LYS A 186 -6.50 18.70 1.74
C LYS A 186 -7.28 19.26 0.55
N ALA A 187 -6.65 19.38 -0.61
CA ALA A 187 -7.31 19.87 -1.82
C ALA A 187 -8.47 18.95 -2.27
N PHE A 188 -8.45 17.69 -1.84
CA PHE A 188 -9.41 16.64 -2.21
C PHE A 188 -10.46 16.37 -1.11
N TRP A 189 -10.41 17.13 0.00
CA TRP A 189 -11.38 17.01 1.10
C TRP A 189 -12.75 17.52 0.68
N ASP A 190 -13.77 16.67 0.88
CA ASP A 190 -15.20 17.02 0.80
C ASP A 190 -15.62 17.82 -0.46
N GLN A 191 -14.85 17.69 -1.54
CA GLN A 191 -15.17 18.33 -2.82
C GLN A 191 -16.17 17.47 -3.58
N SER A 192 -17.15 18.14 -4.20
CA SER A 192 -18.03 17.50 -5.18
C SER A 192 -17.22 17.00 -6.37
N ILE A 193 -17.76 15.97 -7.04
CA ILE A 193 -17.15 15.36 -8.22
C ILE A 193 -16.90 16.43 -9.30
N ASP A 194 -17.88 17.27 -9.58
CA ASP A 194 -17.79 18.31 -10.62
C ASP A 194 -16.68 19.33 -10.33
N LYS A 195 -16.58 19.77 -9.06
CA LYS A 195 -15.58 20.76 -8.68
C LYS A 195 -14.18 20.17 -8.79
N LEU A 196 -13.99 18.91 -8.41
CA LEU A 196 -12.69 18.27 -8.57
C LEU A 196 -12.35 18.02 -10.04
N ASN A 197 -13.30 17.55 -10.85
CA ASN A 197 -13.09 17.38 -12.29
C ASN A 197 -12.66 18.70 -12.94
N ALA A 198 -13.27 19.83 -12.55
CA ALA A 198 -12.86 21.15 -13.00
C ALA A 198 -11.43 21.50 -12.54
N VAL A 199 -11.05 21.20 -11.29
CA VAL A 199 -9.69 21.40 -10.77
C VAL A 199 -8.67 20.55 -11.52
N CYS A 200 -8.95 19.27 -11.73
CA CYS A 200 -8.10 18.35 -12.47
C CYS A 200 -7.95 18.80 -13.94
N ALA A 201 -9.05 19.15 -14.60
CA ALA A 201 -9.03 19.63 -15.98
C ALA A 201 -8.25 20.95 -16.13
N ALA A 202 -8.47 21.91 -15.23
CA ALA A 202 -7.71 23.16 -15.22
C ALA A 202 -6.22 22.92 -14.93
N GLY A 203 -5.93 22.00 -14.01
CA GLY A 203 -4.56 21.59 -13.67
C GLY A 203 -3.84 20.95 -14.86
N ILE A 204 -4.50 20.02 -15.56
CA ILE A 204 -3.97 19.41 -16.81
C ILE A 204 -3.80 20.48 -17.89
N GLY A 205 -4.76 21.39 -18.06
CA GLY A 205 -4.67 22.48 -19.03
C GLY A 205 -3.52 23.46 -18.77
N GLY A 206 -3.00 23.50 -17.53
CA GLY A 206 -1.80 24.24 -17.16
C GLY A 206 -0.48 23.52 -17.45
N THR A 207 -0.52 22.25 -17.84
CA THR A 207 0.68 21.46 -18.20
C THR A 207 1.10 21.69 -19.65
N GLY A 208 2.34 21.35 -19.99
CA GLY A 208 2.87 21.24 -21.33
C GLY A 208 2.43 19.97 -22.08
N ALA A 209 3.01 19.76 -23.26
CA ALA A 209 2.61 18.67 -24.16
C ALA A 209 2.82 17.26 -23.57
N ALA A 210 3.89 17.07 -22.78
CA ALA A 210 4.18 15.80 -22.12
C ALA A 210 3.14 15.47 -21.02
N GLY A 211 2.77 16.47 -20.20
CA GLY A 211 1.71 16.33 -19.20
C GLY A 211 0.36 15.98 -19.84
N HIS A 212 -0.02 16.67 -20.93
CA HIS A 212 -1.23 16.36 -21.69
C HIS A 212 -1.24 14.94 -22.27
N ALA A 213 -0.13 14.51 -22.89
CA ALA A 213 -0.01 13.17 -23.45
C ALA A 213 -0.13 12.08 -22.37
N THR A 214 0.52 12.31 -21.21
CA THR A 214 0.46 11.42 -20.06
C THR A 214 -0.95 11.35 -19.47
N ALA A 215 -1.62 12.49 -19.30
CA ALA A 215 -3.01 12.54 -18.85
C ALA A 215 -3.93 11.73 -19.77
N ALA A 216 -3.78 11.87 -21.09
CA ALA A 216 -4.58 11.14 -22.07
C ALA A 216 -4.32 9.62 -22.00
N ALA A 217 -3.05 9.21 -21.93
CA ALA A 217 -2.67 7.79 -21.81
C ALA A 217 -3.24 7.17 -20.51
N VAL A 218 -3.05 7.83 -19.37
CA VAL A 218 -3.58 7.36 -18.09
C VAL A 218 -5.12 7.36 -18.07
N SER A 219 -5.78 8.33 -18.72
CA SER A 219 -7.24 8.33 -18.86
C SER A 219 -7.76 7.09 -19.61
N ALA A 220 -7.03 6.64 -20.64
CA ALA A 220 -7.38 5.41 -21.37
C ALA A 220 -7.25 4.16 -20.47
N HIS A 221 -6.21 4.10 -19.65
CA HIS A 221 -6.04 3.03 -18.66
C HIS A 221 -7.15 3.03 -17.60
N ILE A 222 -7.50 4.20 -17.06
CA ILE A 222 -8.61 4.35 -16.10
C ILE A 222 -9.92 3.85 -16.72
N ALA A 223 -10.19 4.19 -17.98
CA ALA A 223 -11.39 3.70 -18.67
C ALA A 223 -11.43 2.17 -18.76
N SER A 224 -10.29 1.52 -19.01
CA SER A 224 -10.17 0.05 -18.99
C SER A 224 -10.45 -0.53 -17.61
N VAL A 225 -9.86 0.04 -16.56
CA VAL A 225 -10.10 -0.38 -15.17
C VAL A 225 -11.58 -0.27 -14.80
N LEU A 226 -12.24 0.83 -15.19
CA LEU A 226 -13.66 1.02 -14.93
C LEU A 226 -14.56 0.07 -15.74
N ALA A 227 -14.14 -0.33 -16.95
CA ALA A 227 -14.86 -1.31 -17.77
C ALA A 227 -14.82 -2.72 -17.17
N ASP A 228 -13.72 -3.06 -16.48
CA ASP A 228 -13.51 -4.35 -15.81
C ASP A 228 -14.04 -4.39 -14.36
N LEU A 229 -14.75 -3.34 -13.92
CA LEU A 229 -15.21 -3.21 -12.55
C LEU A 229 -16.19 -4.35 -12.17
N PRO A 230 -15.95 -5.08 -11.06
CA PRO A 230 -16.85 -6.15 -10.62
C PRO A 230 -18.28 -5.68 -10.33
N GLY A 231 -19.24 -6.61 -10.41
CA GLY A 231 -20.65 -6.30 -10.13
C GLY A 231 -20.92 -6.02 -8.64
N ALA A 232 -20.44 -6.87 -7.75
CA ALA A 232 -20.71 -6.78 -6.31
C ALA A 232 -19.91 -5.66 -5.64
N GLU A 233 -20.54 -4.86 -4.77
CA GLU A 233 -19.93 -3.70 -4.11
C GLU A 233 -18.65 -4.04 -3.33
N ALA A 234 -18.65 -5.14 -2.57
CA ALA A 234 -17.48 -5.60 -1.83
C ALA A 234 -16.29 -5.89 -2.77
N ASP A 235 -16.57 -6.49 -3.93
CA ASP A 235 -15.55 -6.81 -4.93
C ASP A 235 -15.11 -5.54 -5.68
N GLN A 236 -16.01 -4.57 -5.91
CA GLN A 236 -15.65 -3.25 -6.44
C GLN A 236 -14.64 -2.55 -5.56
N LEU A 237 -14.87 -2.50 -4.24
CA LEU A 237 -13.95 -1.86 -3.32
C LEU A 237 -12.56 -2.51 -3.36
N ARG A 238 -12.50 -3.84 -3.20
CA ARG A 238 -11.23 -4.60 -3.26
C ARG A 238 -10.48 -4.41 -4.57
N PHE A 239 -11.21 -4.32 -5.68
CA PHE A 239 -10.64 -4.08 -6.99
C PHE A 239 -10.09 -2.66 -7.11
N LEU A 240 -10.85 -1.64 -6.70
CA LEU A 240 -10.46 -0.24 -6.82
C LEU A 240 -9.26 0.14 -5.95
N LEU A 241 -9.11 -0.47 -4.77
CA LEU A 241 -7.98 -0.24 -3.84
C LEU A 241 -6.60 -0.55 -4.45
N ARG A 242 -6.56 -1.24 -5.60
CA ARG A 242 -5.32 -1.48 -6.37
C ARG A 242 -4.82 -0.23 -7.11
N TYR A 243 -5.69 0.75 -7.35
CA TYR A 243 -5.46 1.83 -8.33
C TYR A 243 -5.59 3.24 -7.76
N VAL A 244 -5.76 3.36 -6.43
CA VAL A 244 -6.05 4.64 -5.77
C VAL A 244 -5.02 4.93 -4.68
N ASP A 245 -4.50 6.15 -4.66
CA ASP A 245 -3.62 6.65 -3.59
C ASP A 245 -4.30 6.52 -2.23
N THR A 246 -3.85 5.55 -1.42
CA THR A 246 -4.51 5.17 -0.17
C THR A 246 -4.38 6.27 0.88
N LYS A 247 -3.22 6.92 0.98
CA LYS A 247 -3.03 8.08 1.87
C LYS A 247 -4.03 9.20 1.55
N ARG A 248 -4.24 9.53 0.27
CA ARG A 248 -5.26 10.51 -0.16
C ARG A 248 -6.68 9.98 0.07
N LEU A 249 -6.92 8.70 -0.17
CA LEU A 249 -8.20 8.06 0.07
C LEU A 249 -8.57 8.13 1.56
N LEU A 250 -7.72 7.68 2.48
CA LEU A 250 -7.93 7.72 3.92
C LEU A 250 -8.18 9.15 4.41
N SER A 251 -7.41 10.12 3.89
CA SER A 251 -7.63 11.53 4.19
C SER A 251 -9.02 12.00 3.75
N ARG A 252 -9.47 11.60 2.55
CA ARG A 252 -10.83 11.89 2.06
C ARG A 252 -11.91 11.19 2.88
N LEU A 253 -11.72 9.90 3.22
CA LEU A 253 -12.68 9.10 4.00
C LEU A 253 -12.91 9.69 5.39
N GLY A 254 -11.86 10.22 6.03
CA GLY A 254 -11.98 10.99 7.28
C GLY A 254 -13.06 12.07 7.20
N HIS A 255 -13.16 12.75 6.06
CA HIS A 255 -14.16 13.78 5.82
C HIS A 255 -15.50 13.22 5.35
N SER A 256 -15.53 12.36 4.31
CA SER A 256 -16.76 11.88 3.68
C SER A 256 -17.58 10.93 4.57
N LEU A 257 -16.91 10.21 5.46
CA LEU A 257 -17.52 9.36 6.47
C LEU A 257 -17.68 10.07 7.82
N ALA A 258 -17.11 11.27 7.96
CA ALA A 258 -17.07 12.04 9.19
C ALA A 258 -16.53 11.23 10.39
N VAL A 259 -15.46 10.47 10.15
CA VAL A 259 -14.71 9.76 11.19
C VAL A 259 -13.58 10.64 11.74
N GLN A 260 -13.08 10.31 12.94
CA GLN A 260 -11.98 11.02 13.57
C GLN A 260 -10.68 10.85 12.75
N PRO A 261 -9.78 11.85 12.76
CA PRO A 261 -8.46 11.73 12.15
C PRO A 261 -7.71 10.50 12.68
N ASP A 262 -6.90 9.88 11.82
CA ASP A 262 -6.07 8.70 12.13
C ASP A 262 -6.83 7.49 12.70
N SER A 263 -8.16 7.50 12.65
CA SER A 263 -8.98 6.40 13.16
C SER A 263 -8.91 5.13 12.31
N HIS A 264 -8.18 5.14 11.19
CA HIS A 264 -7.95 3.95 10.37
C HIS A 264 -7.23 2.83 11.14
N TRP A 265 -6.45 3.15 12.17
CA TRP A 265 -5.90 2.16 13.11
C TRP A 265 -6.97 1.34 13.87
N THR A 266 -8.21 1.85 13.93
CA THR A 266 -9.35 1.09 14.45
C THR A 266 -9.64 -0.13 13.58
N LEU A 267 -9.47 -0.01 12.25
CA LEU A 267 -9.61 -1.14 11.32
C LEU A 267 -8.58 -2.23 11.63
N ALA A 268 -7.32 -1.85 11.87
CA ALA A 268 -6.26 -2.80 12.27
C ALA A 268 -6.63 -3.53 13.56
N THR A 269 -7.23 -2.82 14.52
CA THR A 269 -7.73 -3.39 15.77
C THR A 269 -8.87 -4.39 15.55
N PHE A 270 -9.81 -4.08 14.65
CA PHE A 270 -10.89 -5.01 14.29
C PHE A 270 -10.36 -6.27 13.61
N MET A 271 -9.46 -6.12 12.63
CA MET A 271 -8.81 -7.25 11.98
C MET A 271 -8.12 -8.16 13.00
N LYS A 272 -7.31 -7.57 13.90
CA LYS A 272 -6.64 -8.31 14.98
C LYS A 272 -7.62 -9.04 15.89
N ARG A 273 -8.68 -8.37 16.36
CA ARG A 273 -9.72 -8.96 17.21
C ARG A 273 -10.37 -10.18 16.55
N GLU A 274 -10.54 -10.14 15.23
CA GLU A 274 -11.18 -11.19 14.44
C GLU A 274 -10.19 -12.22 13.88
N GLY A 275 -8.90 -12.12 14.23
CA GLY A 275 -7.86 -13.01 13.71
C GLY A 275 -7.64 -12.89 12.20
N ARG A 276 -8.02 -11.76 11.60
CA ARG A 276 -7.87 -11.49 10.18
C ARG A 276 -6.52 -10.87 9.87
N ARG A 277 -5.98 -11.22 8.70
CA ARG A 277 -4.76 -10.65 8.14
C ARG A 277 -4.82 -10.66 6.61
N PRO A 278 -4.03 -9.83 5.92
CA PRO A 278 -4.02 -9.78 4.47
C PRO A 278 -3.53 -11.10 3.86
N LEU A 279 -4.38 -11.78 3.08
CA LEU A 279 -4.09 -13.11 2.54
C LEU A 279 -2.90 -13.12 1.58
N GLU A 280 -2.76 -12.06 0.77
CA GLU A 280 -1.63 -11.92 -0.15
C GLU A 280 -0.29 -11.80 0.60
N LEU A 281 -0.24 -10.94 1.62
CA LEU A 281 0.98 -10.74 2.41
C LEU A 281 1.31 -12.01 3.19
N ASP A 282 0.31 -12.73 3.70
CA ASP A 282 0.52 -14.03 4.35
C ASP A 282 1.07 -15.08 3.38
N ALA A 283 0.58 -15.11 2.13
CA ALA A 283 1.09 -15.99 1.09
C ALA A 283 2.56 -15.68 0.75
N ILE A 284 2.93 -14.40 0.60
CA ILE A 284 4.32 -13.97 0.39
C ILE A 284 5.23 -14.47 1.53
N LEU A 285 4.80 -14.31 2.78
CA LEU A 285 5.56 -14.78 3.94
C LEU A 285 5.66 -16.31 3.98
N ASN A 286 4.61 -17.04 3.60
CA ASN A 286 4.65 -18.50 3.53
C ASN A 286 5.61 -19.00 2.43
N ASP A 287 5.61 -18.35 1.28
CA ASP A 287 6.55 -18.68 0.19
C ASP A 287 8.00 -18.43 0.63
N ALA A 288 8.25 -17.34 1.36
CA ALA A 288 9.58 -17.03 1.91
C ALA A 288 10.04 -18.06 2.95
N GLU A 289 9.16 -18.47 3.87
CA GLU A 289 9.45 -19.52 4.86
C GLU A 289 9.75 -20.86 4.17
N ALA A 290 8.93 -21.24 3.18
CA ALA A 290 9.11 -22.48 2.43
C ALA A 290 10.41 -22.51 1.62
N ALA A 291 10.78 -21.38 0.99
CA ALA A 291 12.01 -21.25 0.23
C ALA A 291 13.28 -21.42 1.08
N LEU A 292 13.20 -21.14 2.39
CA LEU A 292 14.33 -21.23 3.31
C LEU A 292 14.41 -22.57 4.07
N ALA A 293 13.31 -23.33 4.08
CA ALA A 293 13.30 -24.70 4.59
C ALA A 293 13.79 -25.73 3.56
N ALA A 294 13.91 -25.36 2.28
CA ALA A 294 14.33 -26.22 1.16
C ALA A 294 15.84 -26.25 0.96
#